data_AF-A0AAN6BT19-F1
#
_entry.id   AF-A0AAN6BT19-F1
#
_cell.length_a   1.000
_cell.length_b   1.000
_cell.length_c   1.000
_cell.angle_alpha   90.00
_cell.angle_beta   90.00
_cell.angle_gamma   90.00
#
_symmetry.space_group_name_H-M   'P 1'
#
loop_
_entity.id
_entity.type
_entity.pdbx_description
1 polymer ?
#
loop_
_entity_poly.entity_id
_entity_poly.type
_entity_poly.pdbx_seq_one_letter_code
_entity_poly.pdbx_strand_id
1 'polypeptide(L)'
;MSQPRTHDWNKGRVVLDRRGSDGEYDVRYPRKAHPNERPAPSYYGPNFSNVENKRSASLAYGDIRHPRMSDPYVKRPQPYPVEVQRDYDEYKKYGDLYADAKAKTKDNKKLLRTGVDKPQYRQIMETVRDTAHGSMVAANTAAAARTGFAHKYPYAYEDLDAQRTHHKSANDLLNGARNARSQEQKASRGLLRGK
;
A
#
# COMPACT_ATOMS: atom_id res chain seq x y z
N MET A 1 49.66 -2.94 -54.34
CA MET A 1 49.21 -4.26 -53.89
C MET A 1 48.48 -4.05 -52.56
N SER A 2 47.19 -3.70 -52.56
CA SER A 2 46.00 -4.51 -52.87
C SER A 2 45.60 -5.40 -51.68
N GLN A 3 44.60 -4.91 -50.96
CA GLN A 3 43.76 -5.51 -49.92
C GLN A 3 43.17 -6.89 -50.35
N PRO A 4 42.66 -7.78 -49.45
CA PRO A 4 41.55 -7.40 -48.58
C PRO A 4 41.44 -7.99 -47.17
N ARG A 5 40.84 -7.14 -46.33
CA ARG A 5 40.02 -7.48 -45.18
C ARG A 5 38.87 -8.40 -45.61
N THR A 6 38.77 -9.57 -45.01
CA THR A 6 37.49 -10.26 -44.88
C THR A 6 36.98 -10.01 -43.46
N HIS A 7 36.16 -8.97 -43.31
CA HIS A 7 35.32 -8.83 -42.12
C HIS A 7 34.15 -9.79 -42.32
N ASP A 8 34.16 -10.89 -41.57
CA ASP A 8 33.08 -11.86 -41.53
C ASP A 8 31.90 -11.25 -40.74
N TRP A 9 30.83 -10.90 -41.44
CA TRP A 9 29.62 -10.29 -40.87
C TRP A 9 28.68 -11.29 -40.19
N ASN A 10 29.03 -12.58 -40.10
CA ASN A 10 28.16 -13.60 -39.49
C ASN A 10 28.43 -13.88 -38.00
N LYS A 11 29.13 -13.00 -37.29
CA LYS A 11 29.21 -13.02 -35.81
C LYS A 11 28.61 -11.77 -35.19
N GLY A 12 27.48 -11.31 -35.72
CA GLY A 12 26.59 -10.39 -35.01
C GLY A 12 25.82 -11.09 -33.87
N ARG A 13 26.51 -11.64 -32.86
CA ARG A 13 25.87 -11.63 -31.54
C ARG A 13 25.95 -10.19 -31.09
N VAL A 14 24.79 -9.57 -30.95
CA VAL A 14 24.61 -8.37 -30.14
C VAL A 14 25.22 -8.69 -28.79
N VAL A 15 26.49 -8.36 -28.60
CA VAL A 15 27.07 -8.19 -27.27
C VAL A 15 26.36 -6.95 -26.78
N LEU A 16 25.22 -7.18 -26.11
CA LEU A 16 24.63 -6.21 -25.21
C LEU A 16 25.79 -5.72 -24.36
N ASP A 17 26.21 -4.48 -24.64
CA ASP A 17 27.15 -3.74 -23.84
C ASP A 17 26.66 -3.85 -22.40
N ARG A 18 27.32 -4.75 -21.68
CA ARG A 18 27.10 -5.03 -20.27
C ARG A 18 27.68 -3.82 -19.54
N ARG A 19 26.97 -2.68 -19.62
CA ARG A 19 27.08 -1.63 -18.61
C ARG A 19 26.88 -2.35 -17.29
N GLY A 20 27.94 -2.32 -16.49
CA GLY A 20 28.11 -3.10 -15.26
C GLY A 20 26.80 -3.24 -14.53
N SER A 21 26.30 -4.47 -14.46
CA SER A 21 25.32 -4.82 -13.45
C SER A 21 26.07 -4.68 -12.12
N ASP A 22 25.75 -3.66 -11.34
CA ASP A 22 26.26 -3.49 -9.97
C ASP A 22 25.87 -4.65 -9.04
N GLY A 23 25.17 -5.68 -9.55
CA GLY A 23 24.99 -6.98 -8.90
C GLY A 23 26.26 -7.83 -8.76
N GLU A 24 27.40 -7.40 -9.33
CA GLU A 24 28.72 -8.01 -9.13
C GLU A 24 29.57 -7.25 -8.07
N TYR A 25 28.96 -6.44 -7.20
CA TYR A 25 29.66 -5.98 -5.99
C TYR A 25 29.74 -7.12 -4.97
N ASP A 26 30.94 -7.71 -4.90
CA ASP A 26 31.36 -8.62 -3.84
C ASP A 26 31.07 -7.99 -2.46
N VAL A 27 30.31 -8.71 -1.64
CA VAL A 27 29.94 -8.35 -0.25
C VAL A 27 31.13 -8.49 0.71
N ARG A 28 32.35 -8.67 0.17
CA ARG A 28 33.58 -8.64 0.96
C ARG A 28 33.99 -7.19 1.18
N TYR A 29 33.83 -6.75 2.42
CA TYR A 29 34.30 -5.49 3.02
C TYR A 29 33.34 -4.31 2.92
N PRO A 30 32.42 -4.14 3.90
CA PRO A 30 31.98 -2.80 4.23
C PRO A 30 33.23 -1.97 4.61
N ARG A 31 33.40 -0.81 3.98
CA ARG A 31 34.45 0.19 4.25
C ARG A 31 34.40 0.79 5.67
N LYS A 32 33.59 0.18 6.55
CA LYS A 32 33.41 0.43 7.98
C LYS A 32 33.17 -0.91 8.69
N ALA A 33 34.12 -1.83 8.58
CA ALA A 33 34.13 -3.05 9.39
C ALA A 33 34.78 -2.75 10.75
N HIS A 34 34.24 -1.81 11.52
CA HIS A 34 34.52 -1.81 12.95
C HIS A 34 33.70 -2.96 13.55
N PRO A 35 34.32 -3.91 14.27
CA PRO A 35 33.61 -5.07 14.85
C PRO A 35 32.42 -4.71 15.75
N ASN A 36 32.36 -3.46 16.20
CA ASN A 36 31.39 -2.97 17.19
C ASN A 36 30.25 -2.12 16.59
N GLU A 37 30.30 -1.72 15.31
CA GLU A 37 29.21 -0.96 14.68
C GLU A 37 28.20 -1.91 14.04
N ARG A 38 27.20 -2.33 14.81
CA ARG A 38 26.02 -2.99 14.23
C ARG A 38 25.28 -1.96 13.37
N PRO A 39 24.96 -2.26 12.10
CA PRO A 39 24.17 -1.35 11.27
C PRO A 39 22.85 -1.05 11.94
N ALA A 40 22.41 0.21 11.85
CA ALA A 40 21.15 0.64 12.43
C ALA A 40 19.99 -0.26 11.95
N PRO A 41 19.01 -0.58 12.80
CA PRO A 41 17.92 -1.46 12.43
C PRO A 41 17.07 -0.81 11.33
N SER A 42 17.03 -1.45 10.15
CA SER A 42 16.19 -0.96 9.06
C SER A 42 14.72 -1.24 9.29
N TYR A 43 13.87 -0.26 8.95
CA TYR A 43 12.42 -0.39 9.00
C TYR A 43 11.83 -1.21 7.83
N TYR A 44 12.56 -1.32 6.73
CA TYR A 44 12.21 -2.20 5.60
C TYR A 44 12.64 -3.65 5.85
N GLY A 45 13.55 -3.87 6.80
CA GLY A 45 14.09 -5.17 7.16
C GLY A 45 15.59 -5.32 6.89
N PRO A 46 16.23 -6.37 7.42
CA PRO A 46 17.69 -6.53 7.40
C PRO A 46 18.33 -6.46 6.01
N ASN A 47 17.60 -6.88 4.97
CA ASN A 47 18.09 -6.95 3.59
C ASN A 47 17.90 -5.63 2.80
N PHE A 48 17.29 -4.61 3.39
CA PHE A 48 16.85 -3.39 2.71
C PHE A 48 17.52 -2.11 3.22
N SER A 49 18.62 -2.24 3.97
CA SER A 49 19.44 -1.12 4.45
C SER A 49 19.91 -0.19 3.33
N ASN A 50 20.12 -0.71 2.11
CA ASN A 50 20.47 0.11 0.95
C ASN A 50 19.33 1.02 0.49
N VAL A 51 18.08 0.53 0.48
CA VAL A 51 16.89 1.34 0.13
C VAL A 51 16.73 2.50 1.09
N GLU A 52 16.89 2.24 2.39
CA GLU A 52 16.86 3.25 3.45
C GLU A 52 17.96 4.30 3.30
N ASN A 53 19.14 3.90 2.86
CA ASN A 53 20.25 4.81 2.58
C ASN A 53 20.12 5.52 1.21
N LYS A 54 18.95 5.46 0.56
CA LYS A 54 18.69 5.99 -0.79
C LYS A 54 19.66 5.46 -1.85
N ARG A 55 20.20 4.25 -1.64
CA ARG A 55 21.08 3.55 -2.57
C ARG A 55 20.23 2.66 -3.47
N SER A 56 20.63 2.53 -4.73
CA SER A 56 19.95 1.67 -5.70
C SER A 56 19.97 0.22 -5.21
N ALA A 57 18.80 -0.32 -4.86
CA ALA A 57 18.58 -1.73 -4.68
C ALA A 57 17.78 -2.21 -5.90
N SER A 58 18.47 -2.55 -6.99
CA SER A 58 17.80 -3.08 -8.17
C SER A 58 17.34 -4.50 -7.90
N LEU A 59 16.04 -4.69 -7.71
CA LEU A 59 15.39 -5.97 -7.95
C LEU A 59 15.27 -6.12 -9.47
N ALA A 60 15.73 -7.25 -10.02
CA ALA A 60 15.53 -7.53 -11.44
C ALA A 60 14.02 -7.59 -11.75
N TYR A 61 13.65 -7.19 -12.97
CA TYR A 61 12.28 -7.10 -13.49
C TYR A 61 11.25 -8.04 -12.84
N GLY A 62 10.39 -7.50 -11.97
CA GLY A 62 9.22 -8.21 -11.42
C GLY A 62 9.44 -9.04 -10.15
N ASP A 63 10.67 -9.13 -9.62
CA ASP A 63 10.92 -9.85 -8.37
C ASP A 63 10.39 -9.08 -7.16
N ILE A 64 9.25 -9.52 -6.59
CA ILE A 64 8.78 -9.06 -5.28
C ILE A 64 9.47 -9.90 -4.21
N ARG A 65 10.53 -9.36 -3.61
CA ARG A 65 11.12 -9.97 -2.41
C ARG A 65 10.36 -9.53 -1.17
N HIS A 66 9.61 -10.45 -0.57
CA HIS A 66 9.11 -10.25 0.78
C HIS A 66 10.29 -10.29 1.76
N PRO A 67 10.41 -9.29 2.66
CA PRO A 67 11.43 -9.34 3.69
C PRO A 67 11.27 -10.58 4.57
N ARG A 68 12.39 -11.28 4.84
CA ARG A 68 12.40 -12.40 5.80
C ARG A 68 12.25 -11.86 7.21
N MET A 69 11.09 -12.07 7.81
CA MET A 69 10.81 -11.66 9.19
C MET A 69 11.78 -12.37 10.14
N SER A 70 12.32 -11.65 11.13
CA SER A 70 13.19 -12.26 12.12
C SER A 70 12.38 -13.20 13.01
N ASP A 71 13.02 -14.26 13.50
CA ASP A 71 12.47 -15.15 14.51
C ASP A 71 13.46 -15.21 15.69
N PRO A 72 13.15 -14.64 16.87
CA PRO A 72 11.89 -13.97 17.21
C PRO A 72 11.68 -12.65 16.45
N TYR A 73 10.41 -12.26 16.28
CA TYR A 73 10.06 -10.99 15.65
C TYR A 73 10.57 -9.82 16.49
N VAL A 74 11.27 -8.89 15.85
CA VAL A 74 11.78 -7.68 16.50
C VAL A 74 11.24 -6.46 15.76
N LYS A 75 10.45 -5.65 16.46
CA LYS A 75 9.97 -4.36 15.98
C LYS A 75 11.14 -3.44 15.60
N ARG A 76 11.05 -2.82 14.42
CA ARG A 76 12.04 -1.87 13.88
C ARG A 76 11.34 -0.82 13.04
N PRO A 77 11.70 0.46 13.15
CA PRO A 77 12.66 1.08 14.09
C PRO A 77 11.96 1.46 15.41
N GLN A 78 12.69 1.55 16.52
CA GLN A 78 12.15 2.02 17.81
C GLN A 78 13.11 3.04 18.43
N PRO A 79 12.68 4.30 18.66
CA PRO A 79 11.41 4.90 18.23
C PRO A 79 11.32 5.05 16.70
N TYR A 80 10.14 5.40 16.19
CA TYR A 80 10.00 5.77 14.78
C TYR A 80 10.79 7.04 14.47
N PRO A 81 11.59 7.06 13.39
CA PRO A 81 12.08 8.29 12.79
C PRO A 81 10.90 9.19 12.39
N VAL A 82 11.16 10.50 12.33
CA VAL A 82 10.16 11.54 12.02
C VAL A 82 9.35 11.21 10.76
N GLU A 83 10.00 10.69 9.72
CA GLU A 83 9.33 10.32 8.47
C GLU A 83 8.36 9.14 8.66
N VAL A 84 8.75 8.11 9.42
CA VAL A 84 7.92 6.94 9.69
C VAL A 84 6.75 7.31 10.60
N GLN A 85 6.98 8.20 11.58
CA GLN A 85 5.93 8.72 12.44
C GLN A 85 4.89 9.50 11.63
N ARG A 86 5.33 10.37 10.71
CA ARG A 86 4.42 11.12 9.83
C ARG A 86 3.56 10.18 8.98
N ASP A 87 4.16 9.16 8.37
CA ASP A 87 3.44 8.19 7.56
C ASP A 87 2.49 7.31 8.42
N TYR A 88 2.88 7.03 9.67
CA TYR A 88 2.03 6.36 10.65
C TYR A 88 0.78 7.21 10.98
N ASP A 89 0.99 8.48 11.31
CA ASP A 89 -0.09 9.42 11.63
C ASP A 89 -1.01 9.63 10.42
N GLU A 90 -0.43 9.67 9.22
CA GLU A 90 -1.17 9.82 7.98
C GLU A 90 -2.11 8.62 7.71
N TYR A 91 -1.64 7.37 7.82
CA TYR A 91 -2.57 6.25 7.60
C TYR A 91 -3.64 6.17 8.69
N LYS A 92 -3.31 6.54 9.93
CA LYS A 92 -4.27 6.59 11.05
C LYS A 92 -5.38 7.61 10.80
N LYS A 93 -5.02 8.80 10.31
CA LYS A 93 -5.97 9.85 9.92
C LYS A 93 -7.04 9.33 8.96
N TYR A 94 -6.67 8.52 7.97
CA TYR A 94 -7.66 7.95 7.05
C TYR A 94 -8.62 6.95 7.72
N GLY A 95 -8.17 6.27 8.77
CA GLY A 95 -9.04 5.47 9.63
C GLY A 95 -10.10 6.31 10.32
N ASP A 96 -9.73 7.48 10.85
CA ASP A 96 -10.65 8.40 11.51
C ASP A 96 -11.65 9.00 10.51
N LEU A 97 -11.17 9.44 9.34
CA LEU A 97 -12.04 9.92 8.25
C LEU A 97 -13.06 8.88 7.81
N TYR A 98 -12.69 7.60 7.77
CA TYR A 98 -13.64 6.52 7.52
C TYR A 98 -14.63 6.35 8.66
N ALA A 99 -14.20 6.43 9.93
CA ALA A 99 -15.11 6.34 11.07
C ALA A 99 -16.19 7.44 11.02
N ASP A 100 -15.78 8.68 10.73
CA ASP A 100 -16.69 9.82 10.56
C ASP A 100 -17.66 9.62 9.39
N ALA A 101 -17.16 9.18 8.24
CA ALA A 101 -17.99 8.90 7.07
C ALA A 101 -18.97 7.75 7.34
N LYS A 102 -18.53 6.70 8.03
CA LYS A 102 -19.37 5.56 8.41
C LYS A 102 -20.47 5.96 9.38
N ALA A 103 -20.17 6.84 10.35
CA ALA A 103 -21.17 7.34 11.30
C ALA A 103 -22.36 8.01 10.58
N LYS A 104 -22.08 8.77 9.50
CA LYS A 104 -23.12 9.41 8.67
C LYS A 104 -24.02 8.41 7.94
N THR A 105 -23.58 7.17 7.75
CA THR A 105 -24.36 6.11 7.08
C THR A 105 -25.22 5.26 8.02
N LYS A 106 -25.21 5.55 9.34
CA LYS A 106 -25.88 4.73 10.36
C LYS A 106 -27.35 4.45 10.02
N ASP A 107 -28.06 5.45 9.52
CA ASP A 107 -29.49 5.36 9.23
C ASP A 107 -29.80 4.98 7.78
N ASN A 108 -28.79 4.83 6.91
CA ASN A 108 -29.00 4.60 5.48
C ASN A 108 -29.86 3.35 5.19
N LYS A 109 -29.69 2.27 5.96
CA LYS A 109 -30.53 1.07 5.81
C LYS A 109 -32.01 1.34 6.07
N LYS A 110 -32.33 2.22 7.01
CA LYS A 110 -33.71 2.63 7.33
C LYS A 110 -34.24 3.56 6.25
N LEU A 111 -33.45 4.56 5.86
CA LEU A 111 -33.78 5.54 4.83
C LEU A 111 -34.03 4.91 3.44
N LEU A 112 -33.31 3.85 3.10
CA LEU A 112 -33.53 3.08 1.87
C LEU A 112 -34.92 2.42 1.79
N ARG A 113 -35.64 2.28 2.90
CA ARG A 113 -36.98 1.68 2.95
C ARG A 113 -38.10 2.72 2.81
N THR A 114 -37.78 4.01 2.67
CA THR A 114 -38.78 5.06 2.47
C THR A 114 -39.61 4.76 1.22
N GLY A 115 -40.94 4.90 1.32
CA GLY A 115 -41.86 4.72 0.20
C GLY A 115 -41.77 5.84 -0.83
N VAL A 116 -41.98 5.50 -2.11
CA VAL A 116 -41.88 6.43 -3.26
C VAL A 116 -42.95 7.53 -3.18
N ASP A 117 -44.07 7.24 -2.53
CA ASP A 117 -45.20 8.14 -2.27
C ASP A 117 -44.84 9.31 -1.33
N LYS A 118 -43.72 9.22 -0.61
CA LYS A 118 -43.34 10.26 0.36
C LYS A 118 -42.81 11.51 -0.36
N PRO A 119 -43.25 12.72 0.04
CA PRO A 119 -42.80 13.96 -0.62
C PRO A 119 -41.28 14.18 -0.52
N GLN A 120 -40.65 13.63 0.53
CA GLN A 120 -39.20 13.73 0.74
C GLN A 120 -38.41 12.55 0.13
N TYR A 121 -39.06 11.62 -0.57
CA TYR A 121 -38.42 10.38 -1.06
C TYR A 121 -37.14 10.65 -1.84
N ARG A 122 -37.20 11.60 -2.78
CA ARG A 122 -36.07 11.94 -3.64
C ARG A 122 -34.89 12.50 -2.84
N GLN A 123 -35.14 13.47 -1.96
CA GLN A 123 -34.11 14.06 -1.09
C GLN A 123 -33.46 13.00 -0.19
N ILE A 124 -34.27 12.07 0.34
CA ILE A 124 -33.77 10.96 1.15
C ILE A 124 -32.85 10.05 0.33
N MET A 125 -33.25 9.68 -0.89
CA MET A 125 -32.41 8.83 -1.74
C MET A 125 -31.13 9.54 -2.21
N GLU A 126 -31.16 10.83 -2.50
CA GLU A 126 -29.96 11.64 -2.76
C GLU A 126 -29.02 11.63 -1.54
N THR A 127 -29.56 11.87 -0.34
CA THR A 127 -28.78 11.86 0.91
C THR A 127 -28.13 10.49 1.16
N VAL A 128 -28.87 9.40 0.98
CA VAL A 128 -28.32 8.05 1.13
C VAL A 128 -27.23 7.78 0.10
N ARG A 129 -27.44 8.16 -1.17
CA ARG A 129 -26.46 7.97 -2.23
C ARG A 129 -25.16 8.68 -1.87
N ASP A 130 -25.24 9.95 -1.50
CA ASP A 130 -24.06 10.79 -1.27
C ASP A 130 -23.30 10.38 -0.01
N THR A 131 -24.00 10.07 1.09
CA THR A 131 -23.37 9.55 2.32
C THR A 131 -22.75 8.17 2.11
N ALA A 132 -23.39 7.27 1.36
CA ALA A 132 -22.85 5.97 1.01
C ALA A 132 -21.62 6.10 0.10
N HIS A 133 -21.65 6.99 -0.88
CA HIS A 133 -20.50 7.28 -1.74
C HIS A 133 -19.31 7.79 -0.92
N GLY A 134 -19.53 8.78 -0.05
CA GLY A 134 -18.49 9.30 0.85
C GLY A 134 -17.89 8.22 1.75
N SER A 135 -18.71 7.34 2.32
CA SER A 135 -18.22 6.21 3.12
C SER A 135 -17.45 5.19 2.29
N MET A 136 -17.84 4.94 1.04
CA MET A 136 -17.11 4.05 0.14
C MET A 136 -15.72 4.59 -0.17
N VAL A 137 -15.63 5.87 -0.56
CA VAL A 137 -14.35 6.53 -0.87
C VAL A 137 -13.44 6.51 0.37
N ALA A 138 -13.95 6.94 1.53
CA ALA A 138 -13.16 6.95 2.76
C ALA A 138 -12.67 5.55 3.16
N ALA A 139 -13.51 4.52 3.02
CA ALA A 139 -13.13 3.14 3.30
C ALA A 139 -12.02 2.63 2.37
N ASN A 140 -12.12 2.90 1.06
CA ASN A 140 -11.11 2.53 0.09
C ASN A 140 -9.78 3.26 0.34
N THR A 141 -9.83 4.56 0.62
CA THR A 141 -8.64 5.35 0.95
C THR A 141 -7.98 4.85 2.23
N ALA A 142 -8.76 4.58 3.28
CA ALA A 142 -8.24 4.01 4.52
C ALA A 142 -7.61 2.62 4.30
N ALA A 143 -8.25 1.76 3.49
CA ALA A 143 -7.71 0.46 3.15
C ALA A 143 -6.37 0.58 2.40
N ALA A 144 -6.30 1.46 1.40
CA ALA A 144 -5.10 1.71 0.61
C ALA A 144 -3.95 2.30 1.45
N ALA A 145 -4.24 3.29 2.29
CA ALA A 145 -3.24 3.87 3.20
C ALA A 145 -2.70 2.81 4.16
N ARG A 146 -3.59 1.97 4.71
CA ARG A 146 -3.24 0.88 5.60
C ARG A 146 -2.38 -0.17 4.89
N THR A 147 -2.79 -0.67 3.73
CA THR A 147 -2.00 -1.67 2.99
C THR A 147 -0.66 -1.10 2.52
N GLY A 148 -0.64 0.17 2.09
CA GLY A 148 0.57 0.89 1.72
C GLY A 148 1.55 1.02 2.89
N PHE A 149 1.08 1.37 4.08
CA PHE A 149 1.90 1.41 5.28
C PHE A 149 2.48 0.02 5.62
N ALA A 150 1.66 -1.03 5.58
CA ALA A 150 2.13 -2.40 5.84
C ALA A 150 3.18 -2.87 4.84
N HIS A 151 3.04 -2.49 3.57
CA HIS A 151 3.99 -2.82 2.52
C HIS A 151 5.30 -2.05 2.67
N LYS A 152 5.23 -0.78 3.08
CA LYS A 152 6.40 0.09 3.27
C LYS A 152 7.14 -0.22 4.57
N TYR A 153 6.44 -0.62 5.63
CA TYR A 153 6.99 -0.78 6.98
C TYR A 153 6.61 -2.14 7.61
N PRO A 154 7.03 -3.29 7.04
CA PRO A 154 6.63 -4.60 7.54
C PRO A 154 7.16 -4.91 8.96
N TYR A 155 8.21 -4.23 9.42
CA TYR A 155 8.79 -4.42 10.75
C TYR A 155 8.34 -3.39 11.78
N ALA A 156 7.46 -2.46 11.42
CA ALA A 156 7.01 -1.42 12.35
C ALA A 156 6.01 -1.93 13.41
N TYR A 157 5.53 -3.16 13.31
CA TYR A 157 4.53 -3.69 14.24
C TYR A 157 5.16 -4.15 15.56
N GLU A 158 4.36 -4.32 16.62
CA GLU A 158 4.85 -4.85 17.90
C GLU A 158 5.22 -6.33 17.77
N ASP A 159 4.39 -7.09 17.05
CA ASP A 159 4.54 -8.52 16.81
C ASP A 159 3.84 -8.94 15.51
N LEU A 160 3.95 -10.23 15.17
CA LEU A 160 3.28 -10.82 14.00
C LEU A 160 1.75 -10.78 14.11
N ASP A 161 1.19 -10.77 15.33
CA ASP A 161 -0.26 -10.71 15.52
C ASP A 161 -0.81 -9.30 15.25
N ALA A 162 -0.08 -8.26 15.64
CA ALA A 162 -0.36 -6.88 15.30
C ALA A 162 -0.34 -6.68 13.77
N GLN A 163 0.61 -7.30 13.06
CA GLN A 163 0.64 -7.28 11.60
C GLN A 163 -0.57 -8.01 10.99
N ARG A 164 -0.93 -9.20 11.50
CA ARG A 164 -2.13 -9.94 11.06
C ARG A 164 -3.41 -9.14 11.28
N THR A 165 -3.55 -8.53 12.45
CA THR A 165 -4.67 -7.66 12.81
C THR A 165 -4.77 -6.46 11.88
N HIS A 166 -3.63 -5.93 11.46
CA HIS A 166 -3.58 -4.84 10.48
C HIS A 166 -4.11 -5.25 9.11
N HIS A 167 -3.71 -6.43 8.60
CA HIS A 167 -4.25 -6.99 7.36
C HIS A 167 -5.74 -7.28 7.47
N LYS A 168 -6.19 -7.87 8.58
CA LYS A 168 -7.62 -8.08 8.85
C LYS A 168 -8.40 -6.77 8.80
N SER A 169 -7.89 -5.73 9.46
CA SER A 169 -8.51 -4.41 9.48
C SER A 169 -8.61 -3.80 8.07
N ALA A 170 -7.61 -3.99 7.22
CA ALA A 170 -7.67 -3.55 5.82
C ALA A 170 -8.79 -4.27 5.04
N ASN A 171 -8.96 -5.58 5.26
CA ASN A 171 -10.05 -6.35 4.66
C ASN A 171 -11.43 -5.89 5.16
N ASP A 172 -11.55 -5.56 6.45
CA ASP A 172 -12.80 -5.04 7.03
C ASP A 172 -13.17 -3.68 6.41
N LEU A 173 -12.19 -2.83 6.12
CA LEU A 173 -12.39 -1.57 5.38
C LEU A 173 -12.89 -1.83 3.96
N LEU A 174 -12.28 -2.76 3.23
CA LEU A 174 -12.73 -3.14 1.88
C LEU A 174 -14.16 -3.71 1.89
N ASN A 175 -14.51 -4.51 2.89
CA ASN A 175 -15.88 -4.99 3.08
C ASN A 175 -16.84 -3.84 3.39
N GLY A 176 -16.41 -2.86 4.19
CA GLY A 176 -17.13 -1.61 4.41
C GLY A 176 -17.42 -0.86 3.10
N ALA A 177 -16.41 -0.71 2.24
CA ALA A 177 -16.55 -0.07 0.94
C ALA A 177 -17.57 -0.79 0.03
N ARG A 178 -17.53 -2.13 -0.02
CA ARG A 178 -18.49 -2.96 -0.77
C ARG A 178 -19.92 -2.76 -0.28
N ASN A 179 -20.11 -2.72 1.03
CA ASN A 179 -21.43 -2.50 1.65
C ASN A 179 -21.96 -1.10 1.35
N ALA A 180 -21.10 -0.08 1.43
CA ALA A 180 -21.45 1.29 1.10
C ALA A 180 -21.83 1.43 -0.38
N ARG A 181 -21.05 0.84 -1.30
CA ARG A 181 -21.36 0.77 -2.74
C ARG A 181 -22.73 0.13 -3.01
N SER A 182 -23.07 -0.94 -2.30
CA SER A 182 -24.39 -1.57 -2.44
C SER A 182 -25.52 -0.62 -2.05
N GLN A 183 -25.35 0.19 -1.00
CA GLN A 183 -26.35 1.19 -0.59
C GLN A 183 -26.47 2.32 -1.60
N GLU A 184 -25.34 2.84 -2.10
CA GLU A 184 -25.29 3.87 -3.15
C GLU A 184 -26.03 3.41 -4.41
N GLN A 185 -25.82 2.16 -4.84
CA GLN A 185 -26.49 1.58 -6.00
C GLN A 185 -28.00 1.45 -5.78
N LYS A 186 -28.43 1.04 -4.57
CA LYS A 186 -29.86 0.97 -4.22
C LYS A 186 -30.52 2.34 -4.24
N ALA A 187 -29.87 3.35 -3.66
CA ALA A 187 -30.36 4.72 -3.67
C ALA A 187 -30.44 5.29 -5.09
N SER A 188 -29.41 5.08 -5.90
CA SER A 188 -29.38 5.49 -7.31
C SER A 188 -30.53 4.85 -8.11
N ARG A 189 -30.81 3.56 -7.90
CA ARG A 189 -31.97 2.89 -8.51
C ARG A 189 -33.30 3.43 -7.99
N GLY A 190 -33.38 3.79 -6.71
CA GLY A 190 -34.56 4.44 -6.11
C GLY A 190 -34.88 5.77 -6.79
N LEU A 191 -33.87 6.61 -7.03
CA LEU A 191 -34.03 7.89 -7.74
C LEU A 191 -34.58 7.74 -9.16
N LEU A 192 -34.29 6.64 -9.84
CA LEU A 192 -34.84 6.36 -11.17
C LEU A 192 -36.33 5.97 -11.13
N ARG A 193 -36.81 5.43 -10.01
CA ARG A 193 -38.22 5.02 -9.82
C ARG A 193 -39.13 6.14 -9.34
N GLY A 194 -38.55 7.19 -8.73
CA GLY A 194 -39.29 8.38 -8.28
C GLY A 194 -39.37 9.50 -9.32
N LYS A 195 -39.10 9.19 -10.60
CA LYS A 195 -39.41 10.04 -11.76
C LYS A 195 -40.78 9.65 -12.31
#